data_AF-A0A2G9TAM7-F1
#
_entry.id   AF-A0A2G9TAM7-F1
#
_cell.length_a   1.000
_cell.length_b   1.000
_cell.length_c   1.000
_cell.angle_alpha   90.00
_cell.angle_beta   90.00
_cell.angle_gamma   90.00
#
_symmetry.space_group_name_H-M   'P 1'
#
loop_
_entity.id
_entity.type
_entity.pdbx_description
1 polymer ?
#
loop_
_entity_poly.entity_id
_entity_poly.type
_entity_poly.pdbx_seq_one_letter_code
_entity_poly.pdbx_strand_id
1 'polypeptide(L)'
;MSEEFGSSHVPFRSFGFKPDFFACTADAVTTECTFLDQATHTPSETAGSWSTLSAFVFSAVRDGYYTELRRQRKCSNAFRNRPSVDVSSDGSVVDGGSR
;
A
#
# COMPACT_ATOMS: atom_id res chain seq x y z
N MET A 1 2.05 7.37 -10.49
CA MET A 1 1.07 6.44 -11.08
C MET A 1 1.29 4.99 -10.62
N SER A 2 2.44 4.34 -10.88
CA SER A 2 2.66 2.94 -10.45
C SER A 2 2.63 2.74 -8.93
N GLU A 3 3.33 3.58 -8.15
CA GLU A 3 3.30 3.50 -6.68
C GLU A 3 1.91 3.79 -6.10
N GLU A 4 1.18 4.72 -6.69
CA GLU A 4 -0.19 5.07 -6.28
C GLU A 4 -1.15 3.90 -6.54
N PHE A 5 -1.01 3.21 -7.68
CA PHE A 5 -1.72 1.99 -7.97
C PHE A 5 -1.43 0.90 -6.93
N GLY A 6 -0.16 0.69 -6.56
CA GLY A 6 0.19 -0.24 -5.48
C GLY A 6 -0.44 0.15 -4.13
N SER A 7 -0.41 1.44 -3.82
CA SER A 7 -0.98 1.97 -2.58
C SER A 7 -2.48 1.76 -2.49
N SER A 8 -3.21 1.97 -3.60
CA SER A 8 -4.67 1.80 -3.66
C SER A 8 -5.13 0.35 -3.46
N HIS A 9 -4.22 -0.62 -3.54
CA HIS A 9 -4.53 -2.04 -3.33
C HIS A 9 -4.40 -2.51 -1.88
N VAL A 10 -3.77 -1.73 -0.99
CA VAL A 10 -3.61 -2.09 0.43
C VAL A 10 -4.94 -2.38 1.14
N PRO A 11 -6.05 -1.66 0.90
CA PRO A 11 -7.35 -2.00 1.48
C PRO A 11 -7.82 -3.42 1.17
N PHE A 12 -7.44 -3.99 0.02
CA PHE A 12 -7.92 -5.31 -0.40
C PHE A 12 -7.30 -6.48 0.36
N ARG A 13 -6.30 -6.24 1.22
CA ARG A 13 -5.72 -7.29 2.07
C ARG A 13 -6.75 -7.94 2.99
N SER A 14 -7.78 -7.21 3.41
CA SER A 14 -8.88 -7.77 4.22
C SER A 14 -9.75 -8.76 3.44
N PHE A 15 -9.68 -8.73 2.11
CA PHE A 15 -10.35 -9.67 1.21
C PHE A 15 -9.39 -10.75 0.69
N GLY A 16 -8.19 -10.89 1.26
CA GLY A 16 -7.22 -11.93 0.91
C GLY A 16 -6.24 -11.56 -0.20
N PHE A 17 -6.21 -10.31 -0.66
CA PHE A 17 -5.22 -9.83 -1.63
C PHE A 17 -3.78 -10.04 -1.12
N LYS A 18 -2.90 -10.56 -1.98
CA LYS A 18 -1.47 -10.74 -1.72
C LYS A 18 -0.63 -9.92 -2.70
N PRO A 19 0.46 -9.28 -2.24
CA PRO A 19 1.36 -8.53 -3.13
C PRO A 19 2.04 -9.43 -4.18
N ASP A 20 2.12 -10.74 -3.97
CA ASP A 20 2.62 -11.71 -4.95
C ASP A 20 1.82 -11.70 -6.26
N PHE A 21 0.55 -11.29 -6.23
CA PHE A 21 -0.24 -11.16 -7.45
C PHE A 21 0.35 -10.13 -8.41
N PHE A 22 1.04 -9.10 -7.92
CA PHE A 22 1.73 -8.14 -8.79
C PHE A 22 2.88 -8.80 -9.58
N ALA A 23 3.59 -9.76 -8.98
CA ALA A 23 4.63 -10.50 -9.69
C ALA A 23 4.03 -11.39 -10.77
N CYS A 24 2.97 -12.15 -10.43
CA CYS A 24 2.25 -12.96 -11.42
C CYS A 24 1.68 -12.11 -12.57
N THR A 25 1.18 -10.91 -12.29
CA THR A 25 0.71 -10.00 -13.34
C THR A 25 1.86 -9.48 -14.20
N ALA A 26 3.03 -9.20 -13.63
CA ALA A 26 4.21 -8.79 -14.41
C ALA A 26 4.66 -9.88 -15.39
N ASP A 27 4.66 -11.14 -14.93
CA ASP A 27 4.99 -12.30 -15.76
C ASP A 27 3.97 -12.47 -16.89
N ALA A 28 2.68 -12.41 -16.56
CA ALA A 28 1.60 -12.50 -17.54
C ALA A 28 1.68 -11.38 -18.60
N VAL A 29 1.92 -10.13 -18.18
CA VAL A 29 2.12 -8.99 -19.09
C VAL A 29 3.30 -9.25 -20.02
N THR A 30 4.42 -9.72 -19.47
CA THR A 30 5.62 -10.02 -20.27
C THR A 30 5.34 -11.08 -21.32
N THR A 31 4.67 -12.16 -20.94
CA THR A 31 4.30 -13.26 -21.83
C THR A 31 3.33 -12.80 -22.93
N GLU A 32 2.21 -12.17 -22.56
CA GLU A 32 1.19 -11.75 -23.52
C GLU A 32 1.72 -10.69 -24.49
N CYS A 33 2.47 -9.71 -24.00
CA CYS A 33 3.06 -8.70 -24.87
C CYS A 33 4.15 -9.27 -25.81
N THR A 34 4.84 -10.33 -25.39
CA THR A 34 5.75 -11.07 -26.28
C THR A 34 4.99 -11.80 -27.38
N PHE A 35 3.84 -12.40 -27.07
CA PHE A 35 2.99 -13.04 -28.08
C PHE A 35 2.36 -12.04 -29.05
N LEU A 36 1.94 -10.88 -28.55
CA LEU A 36 1.35 -9.81 -29.36
C LEU A 36 2.33 -9.19 -30.37
N ASP A 37 3.64 -9.34 -30.17
CA ASP A 37 4.66 -8.91 -31.12
C ASP A 37 4.60 -9.70 -32.45
N GLN A 38 3.93 -10.86 -32.48
CA GLN A 38 3.70 -11.66 -33.69
C GLN A 38 4.98 -11.98 -34.50
N ALA A 39 6.10 -12.20 -33.79
CA ALA A 39 7.42 -12.42 -34.38
C ALA A 39 7.93 -11.27 -35.27
N THR A 40 7.50 -10.02 -34.97
CA THR A 40 8.06 -8.81 -35.60
C THR A 40 9.53 -8.64 -35.23
N HIS A 41 9.90 -8.94 -33.99
CA HIS A 41 11.28 -8.95 -33.52
C HIS A 41 11.68 -10.37 -33.06
N THR A 42 12.98 -10.57 -32.75
CA THR A 42 13.41 -11.87 -32.24
C THR A 42 12.79 -12.13 -30.86
N PRO A 43 12.36 -13.37 -30.54
CA PRO A 43 11.69 -13.65 -29.28
C PRO A 43 12.50 -13.24 -28.04
N SER A 44 13.82 -13.38 -28.09
CA SER A 44 14.72 -12.99 -27.01
C SER A 44 14.78 -11.48 -26.79
N GLU A 45 14.77 -10.69 -27.86
CA GLU A 45 14.77 -9.22 -27.77
C GLU A 45 13.46 -8.74 -27.19
N THR A 46 12.34 -9.18 -27.75
CA THR A 46 10.99 -8.83 -27.28
C THR A 46 10.78 -9.22 -25.83
N ALA A 47 11.08 -10.48 -25.46
CA ALA A 47 10.94 -10.94 -24.08
C ALA A 47 11.85 -10.17 -23.12
N GLY A 48 13.09 -9.86 -23.52
CA GLY A 48 14.04 -9.09 -22.71
C GLY A 48 13.58 -7.65 -22.45
N SER A 49 13.06 -6.98 -23.48
CA SER A 49 12.50 -5.63 -23.36
C SER A 49 11.27 -5.60 -22.45
N TRP A 50 10.31 -6.52 -22.65
CA TRP A 50 9.12 -6.59 -21.81
C TRP A 50 9.43 -7.00 -20.38
N SER A 51 10.40 -7.90 -20.16
CA SER A 51 10.85 -8.28 -18.81
C SER A 51 11.45 -7.09 -18.06
N THR A 52 12.25 -6.27 -18.75
CA THR A 52 12.86 -5.08 -18.15
C THR A 52 11.79 -4.05 -17.78
N LEU A 53 10.85 -3.80 -18.69
CA LEU A 53 9.77 -2.85 -18.46
C LEU A 53 8.82 -3.31 -17.35
N SER A 54 8.37 -4.56 -17.39
CA SER A 54 7.45 -5.12 -16.39
C SER A 54 8.10 -5.16 -15.02
N ALA A 55 9.37 -5.58 -14.92
CA ALA A 55 10.13 -5.52 -13.67
C ALA A 55 10.21 -4.10 -13.11
N PHE A 56 10.51 -3.10 -13.95
CA PHE A 56 10.56 -1.70 -13.53
C PHE A 56 9.21 -1.20 -13.00
N VAL A 57 8.13 -1.39 -13.77
CA VAL A 57 6.79 -0.93 -13.41
C VAL A 57 6.29 -1.62 -12.14
N PHE A 58 6.37 -2.95 -12.08
CA PHE A 58 5.82 -3.72 -10.96
C PHE A 58 6.69 -3.65 -9.71
N SER A 59 7.98 -3.33 -9.81
CA SER A 59 8.77 -2.94 -8.64
C SER A 59 8.22 -1.68 -7.99
N ALA A 60 7.96 -0.63 -8.78
CA ALA A 60 7.35 0.59 -8.27
C ALA A 60 5.94 0.36 -7.69
N VAL A 61 5.13 -0.52 -8.30
CA VAL A 61 3.83 -0.93 -7.73
C VAL A 61 4.01 -1.57 -6.36
N ARG A 62 4.94 -2.54 -6.22
CA ARG A 62 5.22 -3.20 -4.94
C ARG A 62 5.72 -2.21 -3.89
N ASP A 63 6.60 -1.29 -4.26
CA ASP A 63 7.13 -0.27 -3.37
C ASP A 63 6.04 0.64 -2.82
N GLY A 64 5.10 1.06 -3.67
CA GLY A 64 3.90 1.80 -3.27
C GLY A 64 3.06 1.01 -2.26
N TYR A 65 2.76 -0.26 -2.55
CA TYR A 65 1.99 -1.13 -1.66
C TYR A 65 2.65 -1.26 -0.27
N TYR A 66 3.95 -1.54 -0.21
CA TYR A 66 4.66 -1.68 1.06
C TYR A 66 4.84 -0.36 1.80
N THR A 67 4.98 0.75 1.09
CA THR A 67 5.07 2.09 1.68
C THR A 67 3.76 2.48 2.35
N GLU A 68 2.63 2.29 1.66
CA GLU A 68 1.30 2.54 2.22
C GLU A 68 0.99 1.60 3.38
N LEU A 69 1.35 0.31 3.28
CA LEU A 69 1.18 -0.65 4.38
C LEU A 69 1.96 -0.23 5.64
N ARG A 70 3.20 0.26 5.48
CA ARG A 70 4.00 0.81 6.59
C ARG A 70 3.36 2.07 7.17
N ARG A 71 2.83 2.96 6.32
CA ARG A 71 2.14 4.19 6.73
C ARG A 71 0.91 3.86 7.59
N GLN A 72 0.05 2.94 7.15
CA GLN A 72 -1.14 2.52 7.89
C GLN A 72 -0.80 1.97 9.27
N ARG A 73 0.24 1.13 9.40
CA ARG A 73 0.69 0.61 10.71
C ARG A 73 1.09 1.72 11.68
N LYS A 74 1.82 2.74 11.19
CA LYS A 74 2.21 3.90 12.01
C LYS A 74 1.00 4.71 12.44
N CYS A 75 0.06 4.99 11.54
CA CYS A 75 -1.18 5.69 11.86
C CYS A 75 -2.03 4.92 12.88
N SER A 76 -2.22 3.61 12.69
CA SER A 76 -2.98 2.77 13.64
C SER A 76 -2.36 2.74 15.04
N ASN A 77 -1.02 2.74 15.14
CA ASN A 77 -0.33 2.76 16.42
C ASN A 77 -0.38 4.14 17.10
N ALA A 78 -0.37 5.23 16.33
CA ALA A 78 -0.47 6.58 16.88
C ALA A 78 -1.78 6.82 17.65
N PHE A 79 -2.89 6.22 17.22
CA PHE A 79 -4.17 6.33 17.94
C PHE A 79 -4.24 5.48 19.23
N ARG A 80 -3.50 4.37 19.31
CA ARG A 80 -3.43 3.54 20.54
C ARG A 80 -2.55 4.14 21.63
N ASN A 81 -1.64 5.05 21.26
CA ASN A 81 -0.71 5.69 22.19
C ASN A 81 -1.19 7.06 22.72
N ARG A 82 -2.44 7.46 22.45
CA ARG A 82 -3.02 8.63 23.11
C ARG A 82 -3.27 8.25 24.59
N PRO A 83 -2.59 8.89 25.56
CA PRO A 83 -2.94 8.70 26.97
C PRO A 83 -4.41 9.10 27.13
N SER A 84 -5.21 8.25 27.78
CA SER A 84 -6.54 8.64 28.23
C SER A 84 -6.37 9.93 29.03
N VAL A 85 -7.01 11.01 28.62
CA VAL A 85 -7.08 12.21 29.43
C VAL A 85 -8.04 11.89 30.56
N ASP A 86 -7.52 11.48 31.72
CA ASP A 86 -8.30 11.40 32.94
C ASP A 86 -8.76 12.83 33.27
N VAL A 87 -10.05 13.10 33.03
CA VAL A 87 -10.71 14.31 33.49
C VAL A 87 -10.87 14.18 35.00
N SER A 88 -9.90 14.68 35.77
CA SER A 88 -10.09 14.92 37.19
C SER A 88 -11.01 16.13 37.35
N SER A 89 -12.26 15.86 37.73
CA SER A 89 -13.19 16.89 38.19
C SER A 89 -12.78 17.35 39.59
N ASP A 90 -11.89 18.33 39.68
CA ASP A 90 -11.65 19.08 40.92
C ASP A 90 -12.57 20.30 40.94
N GLY A 91 -13.69 20.18 41.64
CA GLY A 91 -14.66 21.23 41.89
C GLY A 91 -14.79 21.44 43.39
N SER A 92 -13.91 22.28 43.93
CA SER A 92 -13.84 22.66 45.33
C SER A 92 -15.09 23.42 45.79
N VAL A 93 -15.43 23.16 47.05
CA VAL A 93 -16.54 23.75 47.80
C VAL A 93 -16.46 25.27 47.84
N VAL A 94 -17.50 25.95 47.36
CA VAL A 94 -17.85 27.29 47.82
C VAL A 94 -19.36 27.31 48.06
N ASP A 95 -19.78 27.26 49.33
CA ASP A 95 -21.08 27.80 49.69
C ASP A 95 -20.89 28.74 50.87
N GLY A 96 -21.13 30.02 50.58
CA GLY A 96 -21.21 31.08 51.56
C GLY A 96 -22.64 31.20 52.05
N GLY A 97 -22.86 30.96 53.34
CA GLY A 97 -24.13 31.19 54.00
C GLY A 97 -24.01 32.31 55.02
N SER A 98 -24.55 33.49 54.70
CA SER A 98 -24.80 34.57 55.64
C SER A 98 -25.89 34.20 56.66
N ARG A 99 -25.66 34.47 57.94
CA ARG A 99 -26.54 35.20 58.88
C ARG A 99 -25.97 35.20 60.28
#